data_AF-A0A165YK18-F1
#
_entry.id   AF-A0A165YK18-F1
#
_cell.length_a   1.000
_cell.length_b   1.000
_cell.length_c   1.000
_cell.angle_alpha   90.00
_cell.angle_beta   90.00
_cell.angle_gamma   90.00
#
_symmetry.space_group_name_H-M   'P 1'
#
loop_
_entity.id
_entity.type
_entity.pdbx_description
1 polymer ?
#
loop_
_entity_poly.entity_id
_entity_poly.type
_entity_poly.pdbx_seq_one_letter_code
_entity_poly.pdbx_strand_id
1 'polypeptide(L)' 'MDANRVKQILSSPADIEVLYNGASVWIDQLNEDGKTATVHVRGPFKERTVVDISELEEK' A
#
# COMPACT_ATOMS: atom_id res chain seq x y z
N MET A 1 4.11 -8.20 -0.12
CA MET A 1 3.49 -8.17 1.24
C MET A 1 2.20 -9.01 1.27
N ASP A 2 1.63 -9.35 2.44
CA ASP A 2 0.38 -10.14 2.54
C ASP A 2 -0.83 -9.34 3.04
N ALA A 3 -2.04 -9.84 2.72
CA ALA A 3 -3.34 -9.32 3.16
C ALA A 3 -3.40 -9.07 4.66
N ASN A 4 -2.92 -10.07 5.41
CA ASN A 4 -2.90 -10.05 6.86
C ASN A 4 -1.96 -8.97 7.39
N ARG A 5 -0.82 -8.78 6.70
CA ARG A 5 0.16 -7.75 7.03
C ARG A 5 -0.46 -6.37 6.84
N VAL A 6 -1.06 -6.10 5.68
CA VAL A 6 -1.71 -4.80 5.41
C VAL A 6 -2.85 -4.51 6.39
N LYS A 7 -3.63 -5.51 6.81
CA LYS A 7 -4.60 -5.34 7.90
C LYS A 7 -3.96 -4.96 9.24
N GLN A 8 -2.78 -5.49 9.56
CA GLN A 8 -2.03 -5.06 10.75
C GLN A 8 -1.56 -3.61 10.65
N ILE A 9 -1.19 -3.14 9.46
CA ILE A 9 -0.79 -1.75 9.17
C ILE A 9 -1.97 -0.79 9.20
N LEU A 10 -3.15 -1.23 8.79
CA LEU A 10 -4.37 -0.44 8.95
C LEU A 10 -4.85 -0.40 10.40
N SER A 11 -4.63 -1.48 11.17
CA SER A 11 -5.01 -1.56 12.60
C SER A 11 -3.98 -0.94 13.56
N SER A 12 -2.72 -0.81 13.16
CA SER A 12 -1.68 -0.12 13.92
C SER A 12 -1.21 1.07 13.08
N PRO A 13 -1.20 2.31 13.60
CA PRO A 13 -0.86 3.53 12.85
C PRO A 13 0.65 3.61 12.57
N ALA A 14 1.20 2.58 11.96
CA ALA A 14 2.54 2.57 11.44
C ALA A 14 2.45 3.19 10.06
N ASP A 15 2.91 4.43 9.92
CA ASP A 15 3.26 5.04 8.63
C ASP A 15 4.30 4.15 7.94
N ILE A 16 3.84 3.09 7.27
CA ILE A 16 4.70 2.15 6.57
C ILE A 16 4.81 2.65 5.15
N GLU A 17 5.99 3.16 4.84
CA GLU A 17 6.33 3.57 3.50
C GLU A 17 6.51 2.31 2.66
N VAL A 18 5.69 2.22 1.62
CA VAL A 18 5.67 1.06 0.75
C VAL A 18 6.30 1.45 -0.57
N LEU A 19 7.13 0.59 -1.14
CA LEU A 19 7.62 0.78 -2.49
C LEU A 19 6.89 -0.14 -3.46
N TYR A 20 6.45 0.46 -4.56
CA TYR A 20 5.92 -0.24 -5.72
C TYR A 20 6.84 0.05 -6.90
N ASN A 21 7.50 -0.98 -7.45
CA ASN A 21 8.43 -0.82 -8.58
C ASN A 21 9.50 0.26 -8.36
N GLY A 22 9.95 0.45 -7.10
CA GLY A 22 10.93 1.48 -6.74
C GLY A 22 10.35 2.89 -6.54
N ALA A 23 9.04 3.07 -6.64
CA ALA A 23 8.35 4.32 -6.29
C ALA A 23 7.77 4.24 -4.88
N SER A 24 8.02 5.26 -4.05
CA SER A 24 7.40 5.39 -2.72
C SER A 24 5.90 5.68 -2.85
N VAL A 25 5.10 4.74 -2.39
CA VAL A 25 3.64 4.77 -2.37
C VAL A 25 3.13 4.57 -0.95
N TRP A 26 1.96 5.12 -0.66
CA TRP A 26 1.28 5.01 0.62
C TRP A 26 -0.02 4.24 0.44
N ILE A 27 -0.29 3.32 1.36
CA ILE A 27 -1.53 2.54 1.35
C ILE A 27 -2.63 3.39 2.01
N ASP A 28 -3.65 3.73 1.22
CA ASP A 28 -4.82 4.49 1.67
C ASP A 28 -5.88 3.53 2.22
N GLN A 29 -6.14 2.44 1.48
CA GLN A 29 -7.14 1.45 1.85
C GLN A 29 -6.79 0.07 1.26
N LEU A 30 -7.04 -1.00 2.03
CA LEU A 30 -7.02 -2.37 1.51
C LEU A 30 -8.39 -2.72 0.92
N ASN A 31 -8.44 -3.27 -0.30
CA ASN A 31 -9.69 -3.74 -0.90
C ASN A 31 -10.23 -4.98 -0.17
N GLU A 32 -11.54 -5.21 -0.29
CA GLU A 32 -12.22 -6.35 0.35
C GLU A 32 -11.71 -7.72 -0.11
N ASP A 33 -11.15 -7.80 -1.32
CA ASP A 33 -10.48 -8.99 -1.84
C ASP A 33 -9.27 -9.40 -0.97
N GLY A 34 -8.75 -8.47 -0.16
CA GLY A 34 -7.59 -8.67 0.68
C GLY A 34 -6.28 -8.82 -0.10
N LYS A 35 -6.30 -8.78 -1.44
CA LYS A 35 -5.12 -8.96 -2.29
C LYS A 35 -4.61 -7.66 -2.88
N THR A 36 -5.50 -6.69 -3.06
CA THR A 36 -5.18 -5.39 -3.64
C THR A 36 -5.37 -4.28 -2.62
N ALA A 37 -4.53 -3.25 -2.71
CA ALA A 37 -4.68 -2.04 -1.93
C ALA A 37 -4.72 -0.84 -2.87
N THR A 38 -5.55 0.14 -2.51
CA THR A 38 -5.51 1.46 -3.11
C THR A 38 -4.34 2.21 -2.48
N VAL A 39 -3.35 2.50 -3.31
CA VAL A 39 -2.17 3.28 -2.92
C VAL A 39 -2.18 4.64 -3.58
N HIS A 40 -1.54 5.62 -2.96
CA HIS A 40 -1.25 6.90 -3.58
C HIS A 40 0.26 7.12 -3.66
N VAL A 41 0.75 7.61 -4.80
CA VAL A 41 2.19 7.89 -4.98
C VAL A 41 2.56 9.16 -4.22
N ARG A 42 3.70 9.15 -3.51
CA ARG A 42 4.24 10.33 -2.83
C ARG A 42 4.88 11.27 -3.85
N GLY A 43 4.07 12.08 -4.52
CA GLY A 43 4.50 13.07 -5.52
C GLY A 43 3.48 14.21 -5.71
N PRO A 44 3.82 15.25 -6.48
CA PRO A 44 2.89 16.34 -6.80
C PRO A 44 1.67 15.83 -7.60
N PHE A 45 1.85 14.74 -8.33
CA PHE A 45 0.78 14.01 -8.99
C PHE A 45 0.22 13.00 -7.99
N LYS A 46 -0.95 13.33 -7.42
CA LYS A 46 -1.73 12.42 -6.56
C LYS A 46 -2.38 11.31 -7.39
N GLU A 47 -1.56 10.53 -8.09
CA GLU A 47 -2.04 9.34 -8.76
C GLU A 47 -2.36 8.29 -7.70
N ARG A 48 -3.65 7.92 -7.70
CA ARG A 48 -4.17 6.81 -6.90
C ARG A 48 -4.24 5.60 -7.82
N THR A 49 -3.60 4.53 -7.42
CA THR A 49 -3.55 3.30 -8.19
C THR A 49 -3.93 2.15 -7.28
N VAL A 50 -4.69 1.20 -7.82
CA VAL A 50 -4.96 -0.06 -7.15
C VAL A 50 -3.88 -1.03 -7.58
N VAL A 51 -3.10 -1.51 -6.62
CA VAL A 51 -1.97 -2.42 -6.86
C VAL A 51 -2.08 -3.62 -5.95
N ASP A 52 -1.51 -4.74 -6.38
CA ASP A 52 -1.45 -5.95 -5.58
C ASP A 52 -0.47 -5.78 -4.44
N ILE A 53 -0.93 -6.03 -3.22
CA ILE A 53 -0.09 -5.94 -2.02
C ILE A 53 1.03 -6.98 -2.02
N SER A 54 0.84 -8.06 -2.79
CA SER A 54 1.86 -9.08 -3.03
C SER A 54 3.10 -8.49 -3.68
N GLU A 55 2.92 -7.50 -4.57
CA GLU A 55 3.98 -6.82 -5.33
C GLU A 55 4.54 -5.59 -4.60
N LEU A 56 3.97 -5.25 -3.45
CA LEU A 56 4.43 -4.16 -2.59
C LEU A 56 5.55 -4.65 -1.66
N GLU A 57 6.62 -3.85 -1.58
CA GLU A 57 7.74 -4.02 -0.65
C GLU A 57 7.68 -2.97 0.46
N GLU A 58 7.77 -3.40 1.73
CA GLU A 58 7.93 -2.51 2.88
C GLU A 58 9.40 -2.09 3.04
N LYS A 59 9.66 -0.82 3.42
CA LYS A 59 11.01 -0.29 3.66
C LYS A 59 11.32 0.00 5.12
#